data_AF-A0A069SMG9-F1
#
_entry.id   AF-A0A069SMG9-F1
#
_cell.length_a   1.000
_cell.length_b   1.000
_cell.length_c   1.000
_cell.angle_alpha   90.00
_cell.angle_beta   90.00
_cell.angle_gamma   90.00
#
_symmetry.space_group_name_H-M   'P 1'
#
loop_
_entity.id
_entity.type
_entity.pdbx_description
1 polymer ?
#
loop_
_entity_poly.entity_id
_entity_poly.type
_entity_poly.pdbx_seq_one_letter_code
_entity_poly.pdbx_strand_id
1 'polypeptide(L)'
;MKKGSERANGYLPLMCRLTVDGEIKQFSCKLDVPPKLWDVKTARATGKSAEAQKINAAVDRIRVDVNRRYQELMQSDGYVTAARLRDACLGLGVKRETLLKLFEQHNEEFIKKVGHSRVQGTYNRYRTIYRHLCEFVPKVYRRDDIPLKELNLTFINNFEYFLRTEKKCRTNTVWV
;
A
#
# COMPACT_ATOMS: atom_id res chain seq x y z
N MET A 1 6.06 0.53 22.10
CA MET A 1 7.41 -0.03 21.92
C MET A 1 7.56 -1.29 22.77
N LYS A 2 8.29 -2.32 22.31
CA LYS A 2 8.66 -3.50 23.11
C LYS A 2 10.19 -3.74 23.03
N LYS A 3 10.76 -4.42 24.04
CA LYS A 3 12.14 -4.92 24.04
C LYS A 3 12.26 -6.13 23.10
N GLY A 4 13.27 -6.17 22.23
CA GLY A 4 13.66 -7.37 21.47
C GLY A 4 14.71 -8.22 22.19
N SER A 5 15.16 -9.31 21.58
CA SER A 5 16.26 -10.16 22.09
C SER A 5 17.60 -9.43 22.02
N GLU A 6 18.47 -9.70 23.00
CA GLU A 6 19.77 -9.03 23.18
C GLU A 6 20.72 -9.31 22.01
N ARG A 7 21.40 -8.26 21.52
CA ARG A 7 22.44 -8.36 20.49
C ARG A 7 23.79 -8.65 21.11
N ALA A 8 24.74 -9.12 20.32
CA ALA A 8 26.10 -9.46 20.77
C ALA A 8 26.86 -8.31 21.48
N ASN A 9 26.40 -7.06 21.33
CA ASN A 9 26.94 -5.87 22.00
C ASN A 9 26.28 -5.56 23.37
N GLY A 10 25.30 -6.36 23.84
CA GLY A 10 24.58 -6.15 25.11
C GLY A 10 23.46 -5.09 25.05
N TYR A 11 23.10 -4.62 23.85
CA TYR A 11 22.01 -3.65 23.65
C TYR A 11 20.75 -4.36 23.14
N LEU A 12 19.59 -3.77 23.46
CA LEU A 12 18.29 -4.28 23.02
C LEU A 12 17.78 -3.48 21.82
N PRO A 13 17.35 -4.12 20.74
CA PRO A 13 16.70 -3.42 19.64
C PRO A 13 15.31 -2.95 20.08
N LEU A 14 15.00 -1.69 19.78
CA LEU A 14 13.66 -1.13 19.96
C LEU A 14 12.75 -1.58 18.84
N MET A 15 11.62 -2.16 19.24
CA MET A 15 10.56 -2.58 18.32
C MET A 15 9.39 -1.61 18.40
N CYS A 16 9.01 -1.03 17.26
CA CYS A 16 7.75 -0.33 17.09
C CYS A 16 6.62 -1.34 17.03
N ARG A 17 5.56 -1.09 17.82
CA ARG A 17 4.33 -1.89 17.82
C ARG A 17 3.20 -0.98 17.38
N LEU A 18 2.62 -1.31 16.23
CA LEU A 18 1.44 -0.65 15.69
C LEU A 18 0.21 -1.47 16.05
N THR A 19 -0.89 -0.80 16.35
CA THR A 19 -2.19 -1.42 16.59
C THR A 19 -3.24 -0.60 15.86
N VAL A 20 -3.94 -1.24 14.92
CA VAL A 20 -4.99 -0.63 14.10
C VAL A 20 -6.13 -1.64 14.03
N ASP A 21 -7.33 -1.25 14.46
CA ASP A 21 -8.55 -2.07 14.46
C ASP A 21 -8.37 -3.49 15.03
N GLY A 22 -7.61 -3.60 16.13
CA GLY A 22 -7.32 -4.88 16.80
C GLY A 22 -6.18 -5.68 16.18
N GLU A 23 -5.72 -5.36 14.96
CA GLU A 23 -4.56 -5.99 14.35
C GLU A 23 -3.25 -5.36 14.85
N ILE A 24 -2.29 -6.21 15.23
CA ILE A 24 -0.97 -5.79 15.72
C ILE A 24 0.10 -6.15 14.71
N LYS A 25 0.91 -5.17 14.31
CA LYS A 25 2.15 -5.38 13.55
C LYS A 25 3.34 -4.75 14.27
N GLN A 26 4.51 -5.35 14.05
CA GLN A 26 5.76 -4.86 14.64
C GLN A 26 6.87 -4.74 13.62
N PHE A 27 7.74 -3.76 13.82
CA PHE A 27 8.95 -3.57 13.02
C PHE A 27 10.06 -2.96 13.87
N SER A 28 11.31 -3.19 13.47
CA SER A 28 12.46 -2.63 14.16
C SER A 28 12.60 -1.14 13.86
N CYS A 29 12.84 -0.34 14.91
CA CYS A 29 13.12 1.09 14.79
C CYS A 29 14.54 1.39 14.31
N LYS A 30 15.39 0.37 14.10
CA LYS A 30 16.84 0.50 13.87
C LYS A 30 17.53 1.33 14.96
N LEU A 31 17.00 1.28 16.17
CA LEU A 31 17.55 1.90 17.38
C LEU A 31 17.83 0.80 18.38
N ASP A 32 19.04 0.81 18.93
CA ASP A 32 19.47 -0.09 19.99
C ASP A 32 19.59 0.73 21.28
N VAL A 33 19.14 0.16 22.41
CA VAL A 33 19.13 0.84 23.72
C VAL A 33 19.75 -0.03 24.81
N PRO A 34 20.47 0.58 25.77
CA PRO A 34 20.94 -0.17 26.94
C PRO A 34 19.77 -0.73 27.76
N PRO A 35 19.78 -2.02 28.16
CA PRO A 35 18.71 -2.63 28.95
C PRO A 35 18.39 -1.86 30.23
N LYS A 36 19.43 -1.29 30.87
CA LYS A 36 19.37 -0.54 32.13
C LYS A 36 18.71 0.83 31.98
N LEU A 37 18.77 1.43 30.79
CA LEU A 37 18.21 2.74 30.52
C LEU A 37 16.78 2.67 30.00
N TRP A 38 16.27 1.53 29.55
CA TRP A 38 14.94 1.46 28.93
C TRP A 38 13.85 0.98 29.88
N ASP A 39 12.87 1.84 30.13
CA ASP A 39 11.64 1.48 30.84
C ASP A 39 10.54 1.07 29.85
N VAL A 40 10.07 -0.18 30.02
CA VAL A 40 9.03 -0.78 29.19
C VAL A 40 7.66 -0.17 29.48
N LYS A 41 7.39 0.21 30.74
CA LYS A 41 6.08 0.74 31.16
C LYS A 41 5.81 2.10 30.54
N THR A 42 6.80 3.00 30.62
CA THR A 42 6.71 4.34 30.02
C THR A 42 7.08 4.35 28.53
N ALA A 43 7.69 3.26 28.03
CA ALA A 43 8.26 3.18 26.69
C ALA A 43 9.22 4.35 26.40
N ARG A 44 10.08 4.66 27.38
CA ARG A 44 11.06 5.74 27.35
C ARG A 44 12.38 5.30 27.99
N ALA A 45 13.44 6.01 27.64
CA ALA A 45 14.69 5.93 28.36
C ALA A 45 14.59 6.70 29.70
N THR A 46 15.08 6.10 30.78
CA THR A 46 15.11 6.64 32.14
C THR A 46 16.36 7.48 32.39
N GLY A 47 16.26 8.42 33.33
CA GLY A 47 17.35 9.31 33.69
C GLY A 47 17.45 10.56 32.81
N LYS A 48 18.48 11.38 33.07
CA LYS A 48 18.74 12.67 32.41
C LYS A 48 20.06 12.67 31.61
N SER A 49 20.64 11.49 31.34
CA SER A 49 21.87 11.41 30.54
C SER A 49 21.62 11.90 29.11
N ALA A 50 22.66 12.41 28.46
CA ALA A 50 22.60 12.81 27.06
C ALA A 50 22.13 11.65 26.15
N GLU A 51 22.52 10.42 26.49
CA GLU A 51 22.07 9.21 25.80
C GLU A 51 20.55 8.98 25.97
N ALA A 52 20.03 9.07 27.19
CA ALA A 52 18.60 8.92 27.46
C ALA A 52 17.76 9.99 26.73
N GLN A 53 18.23 11.24 26.72
CA GLN A 53 17.59 12.32 25.98
C GLN A 53 17.59 12.06 24.46
N LYS A 54 18.72 11.61 23.91
CA LYS A 54 18.86 11.27 22.48
C LYS A 54 17.94 10.13 22.07
N ILE A 55 17.86 9.06 22.87
CA ILE A 55 16.95 7.94 22.66
C ILE A 55 15.50 8.42 22.67
N ASN A 56 15.11 9.20 23.69
CA ASN A 56 13.76 9.73 23.82
C ASN A 56 13.37 10.63 22.64
N ALA A 57 14.26 11.53 22.20
CA ALA A 57 14.03 12.37 21.03
C ALA A 57 13.88 11.56 19.73
N ALA A 58 14.56 10.42 19.60
CA ALA A 58 14.38 9.53 18.46
C ALA A 58 13.04 8.78 18.51
N VAL A 59 12.63 8.31 19.70
CA VAL A 59 11.32 7.69 19.94
C VAL A 59 10.19 8.67 19.61
N ASP A 60 10.31 9.93 20.03
CA ASP A 60 9.31 10.96 19.79
C ASP A 60 9.20 11.29 18.30
N ARG A 61 10.33 11.38 17.57
CA ARG A 61 10.32 11.50 16.10
C ARG A 61 9.60 10.35 15.41
N ILE A 62 9.88 9.11 15.81
CA ILE A 62 9.20 7.92 15.24
C ILE A 62 7.68 7.99 15.48
N ARG A 63 7.24 8.42 16.67
CA ARG A 63 5.81 8.58 16.97
C ARG A 63 5.14 9.61 16.05
N VAL A 64 5.78 10.76 15.88
CA VAL A 64 5.29 11.83 14.99
C VAL A 64 5.19 11.32 13.55
N ASP A 65 6.24 10.64 13.07
CA ASP A 65 6.26 10.09 11.71
C ASP A 65 5.17 9.03 11.49
N VAL A 66 5.01 8.08 12.42
CA VAL A 66 3.97 7.05 12.34
C VAL A 66 2.57 7.70 12.28
N ASN A 67 2.31 8.68 13.14
CA ASN A 67 1.03 9.39 13.15
C ASN A 67 0.78 10.15 11.85
N ARG A 68 1.79 10.85 11.33
CA ARG A 68 1.70 11.52 10.03
C ARG A 68 1.35 10.54 8.92
N ARG A 69 2.04 9.40 8.84
CA ARG A 69 1.76 8.37 7.82
C ARG A 69 0.38 7.74 7.96
N TYR A 70 -0.11 7.57 9.19
CA TYR A 70 -1.48 7.14 9.42
C TYR A 70 -2.49 8.15 8.86
N GLN A 71 -2.30 9.45 9.13
CA GLN A 71 -3.18 10.51 8.62
C GLN A 71 -3.14 10.59 7.09
N GLU A 72 -1.96 10.52 6.48
CA GLU A 72 -1.80 10.49 5.02
C GLU A 72 -2.56 9.31 4.40
N LEU A 73 -2.41 8.10 4.96
CA LEU A 73 -3.12 6.92 4.49
C LEU A 73 -4.64 7.06 4.68
N MET A 74 -5.10 7.59 5.82
CA MET A 74 -6.53 7.79 6.06
C MET A 74 -7.13 8.79 5.06
N GLN A 75 -6.42 9.89 4.76
CA GLN A 75 -6.88 10.90 3.80
C GLN A 75 -6.87 10.38 2.35
N SER A 76 -5.86 9.59 1.96
CA SER A 76 -5.78 9.06 0.60
C SER A 76 -6.66 7.83 0.37
N ASP A 77 -6.96 7.06 1.41
CA ASP A 77 -7.56 5.74 1.29
C ASP A 77 -8.89 5.54 2.00
N GLY A 78 -9.25 6.42 2.94
CA GLY A 78 -10.46 6.27 3.74
C GLY A 78 -10.40 5.13 4.76
N TYR A 79 -9.34 4.32 4.77
CA TYR A 79 -9.08 3.28 5.75
C TYR A 79 -7.58 3.00 5.89
N VAL A 80 -7.17 2.45 7.03
CA VAL A 80 -5.77 2.09 7.31
C VAL A 80 -5.72 0.69 7.91
N THR A 81 -4.78 -0.15 7.44
CA THR A 81 -4.50 -1.45 8.08
C THR A 81 -3.12 -1.44 8.74
N ALA A 82 -2.91 -2.28 9.76
CA ALA A 82 -1.64 -2.33 10.48
C ALA A 82 -0.46 -2.73 9.56
N ALA A 83 -0.71 -3.61 8.58
CA ALA A 83 0.28 -3.98 7.56
C ALA A 83 0.66 -2.79 6.67
N ARG A 84 -0.32 -2.05 6.15
CA ARG A 84 -0.06 -0.90 5.28
C ARG A 84 0.66 0.23 6.00
N LEU A 85 0.27 0.50 7.24
CA LEU A 85 0.95 1.50 8.06
C LEU A 85 2.40 1.10 8.33
N ARG A 86 2.67 -0.18 8.65
CA ARG A 86 4.03 -0.71 8.80
C ARG A 86 4.85 -0.52 7.53
N ASP A 87 4.31 -0.92 6.39
CA ASP A 87 5.03 -0.88 5.12
C ASP A 87 5.34 0.56 4.72
N ALA A 88 4.38 1.48 4.90
CA ALA A 88 4.59 2.91 4.74
C ALA A 88 5.73 3.43 5.66
N CYS A 89 5.74 3.03 6.95
CA CYS A 89 6.79 3.43 7.88
C CYS A 89 8.18 2.89 7.50
N LEU A 90 8.25 1.69 6.91
CA LEU A 90 9.49 1.08 6.44
C LEU A 90 9.96 1.61 5.08
N GLY A 91 9.17 2.48 4.44
CA GLY A 91 9.41 2.90 3.06
C GLY A 91 9.25 1.74 2.06
N LEU A 92 8.64 0.63 2.48
CA LEU A 92 8.20 -0.43 1.60
C LEU A 92 7.00 0.14 0.88
N GLY A 93 7.25 0.68 -0.31
CA GLY A 93 6.26 1.38 -1.11
C GLY A 93 4.95 0.62 -1.08
N VAL A 94 3.91 1.28 -0.56
CA VAL A 94 2.53 0.82 -0.72
C VAL A 94 2.38 0.56 -2.20
N LYS A 95 2.24 -0.71 -2.60
CA LYS A 95 1.90 -1.05 -3.98
C LYS A 95 0.59 -0.34 -4.23
N ARG A 96 0.64 0.83 -4.89
CA ARG A 96 -0.55 1.46 -5.42
C ARG A 96 -1.02 0.48 -6.46
N GLU A 97 -2.09 -0.24 -6.15
CA GLU A 97 -2.76 -1.03 -7.16
C GLU A 97 -3.32 -0.03 -8.17
N THR A 98 -2.81 -0.15 -9.38
CA THR A 98 -3.19 0.64 -10.52
C THR A 98 -4.06 -0.21 -11.43
N LEU A 99 -4.89 0.46 -12.23
CA LEU A 99 -5.90 -0.19 -13.06
C LEU A 99 -5.27 -1.22 -13.98
N LEU A 100 -4.24 -0.85 -14.75
CA LEU A 100 -3.66 -1.77 -15.74
C LEU A 100 -3.00 -2.96 -15.05
N LYS A 101 -2.24 -2.72 -13.97
CA LYS A 101 -1.59 -3.79 -13.21
C LYS A 101 -2.58 -4.79 -12.61
N LEU A 102 -3.68 -4.31 -12.03
CA LEU A 102 -4.71 -5.20 -11.48
C LEU A 102 -5.38 -6.01 -12.60
N PHE A 103 -5.66 -5.36 -13.73
CA PHE A 103 -6.31 -6.01 -14.87
C PHE A 103 -5.40 -7.07 -15.51
N GLU A 104 -4.10 -6.82 -15.58
CA GLU A 104 -3.10 -7.79 -16.02
C GLU A 104 -3.09 -9.03 -15.12
N GLN A 105 -3.01 -8.85 -13.80
CA GLN A 105 -3.08 -9.94 -12.83
C GLN A 105 -4.38 -10.74 -12.97
N HIS A 106 -5.51 -10.05 -13.15
CA HIS A 106 -6.79 -10.71 -13.41
C HIS A 106 -6.72 -11.60 -14.65
N ASN A 107 -6.17 -11.10 -15.76
CA ASN A 107 -6.04 -11.87 -17.00
C ASN A 107 -5.14 -13.10 -16.83
N GLU A 108 -4.02 -12.98 -16.12
CA GLU A 108 -3.11 -14.08 -15.81
C GLU A 108 -3.77 -15.19 -14.97
N GLU A 109 -4.61 -14.82 -14.01
CA GLU A 109 -5.38 -15.78 -13.23
C GLU A 109 -6.54 -16.38 -14.03
N PHE A 110 -7.18 -15.56 -14.87
CA PHE A 110 -8.34 -15.98 -15.65
C PHE A 110 -7.95 -17.04 -16.67
N ILE A 111 -6.83 -16.85 -17.40
CA ILE A 111 -6.35 -17.82 -18.40
C ILE A 111 -6.03 -19.18 -17.78
N LYS A 112 -5.48 -19.22 -16.56
CA LYS A 112 -5.22 -20.48 -15.83
C LYS A 112 -6.49 -21.27 -15.52
N LYS A 113 -7.65 -20.61 -15.49
CA LYS A 113 -8.96 -21.22 -15.22
C LYS A 113 -9.72 -21.57 -16.51
N VAL A 114 -9.23 -21.14 -17.68
CA VAL A 114 -9.84 -21.46 -18.97
C VAL A 114 -9.68 -22.94 -19.28
N GLY A 115 -10.75 -23.58 -19.74
CA GLY A 115 -10.80 -25.03 -19.99
C GLY A 115 -11.21 -25.84 -18.76
N HIS A 116 -11.26 -25.23 -17.57
CA HIS A 116 -11.80 -25.85 -16.35
C HIS A 116 -13.15 -25.23 -15.96
N SER A 117 -13.15 -23.95 -15.61
CA SER A 117 -14.32 -23.23 -15.09
C SER A 117 -14.64 -21.96 -15.88
N ARG A 118 -13.80 -21.60 -16.86
CA ARG A 118 -13.94 -20.40 -17.68
C ARG A 118 -13.78 -20.72 -19.16
N VAL A 119 -14.36 -19.86 -19.99
CA VAL A 119 -14.40 -20.03 -21.45
C VAL A 119 -13.38 -19.10 -22.12
N GLN A 120 -12.69 -19.61 -23.15
CA GLN A 120 -11.67 -18.87 -23.91
C GLN A 120 -12.22 -17.56 -24.49
N GLY A 121 -13.49 -17.57 -24.94
CA GLY A 121 -14.15 -16.39 -25.50
C GLY A 121 -14.18 -15.21 -24.52
N THR A 122 -14.40 -15.47 -23.23
CA THR A 122 -14.42 -14.42 -22.18
C THR A 122 -13.01 -13.86 -21.93
N TYR A 123 -11.99 -14.72 -21.89
CA TYR A 123 -10.60 -14.27 -21.77
C TYR A 123 -10.20 -13.36 -22.94
N ASN A 124 -10.57 -13.72 -24.17
CA ASN A 124 -10.27 -12.91 -25.36
C ASN A 124 -10.90 -11.51 -25.26
N ARG A 125 -12.09 -11.39 -24.66
CA ARG A 125 -12.74 -10.09 -24.40
C ARG A 125 -11.94 -9.28 -23.38
N TYR A 126 -11.58 -9.86 -22.23
CA TYR A 126 -10.77 -9.16 -21.23
C TYR A 126 -9.41 -8.72 -21.78
N ARG A 127 -8.75 -9.54 -22.60
CA ARG A 127 -7.51 -9.15 -23.29
C ARG A 127 -7.71 -7.97 -24.24
N THR A 128 -8.86 -7.90 -24.90
CA THR A 128 -9.21 -6.79 -25.79
C THR A 128 -9.45 -5.50 -25.00
N ILE A 129 -10.23 -5.59 -23.91
CA ILE A 129 -10.49 -4.45 -23.01
C ILE A 129 -9.17 -3.93 -22.41
N TYR A 130 -8.30 -4.83 -21.94
CA TYR A 130 -7.00 -4.46 -21.41
C TYR A 130 -6.17 -3.65 -22.41
N ARG A 131 -6.12 -4.10 -23.67
CA ARG A 131 -5.42 -3.37 -24.74
C ARG A 131 -6.00 -1.97 -24.95
N HIS A 132 -7.33 -1.84 -24.96
CA HIS A 132 -7.97 -0.54 -25.08
C HIS A 132 -7.68 0.37 -23.89
N LEU A 133 -7.62 -0.17 -22.68
CA LEU A 133 -7.20 0.59 -21.50
C LEU A 133 -5.74 1.06 -21.61
N CYS A 134 -4.82 0.22 -22.06
CA CYS A 134 -3.41 0.60 -22.29
C CYS A 134 -3.25 1.72 -23.33
N GLU A 135 -4.16 1.84 -24.29
CA GLU A 135 -4.15 2.93 -25.28
C GLU A 135 -4.87 4.19 -24.76
N PHE A 136 -5.97 4.01 -24.04
CA PHE A 136 -6.79 5.10 -23.52
C PHE A 136 -6.09 5.91 -22.44
N VAL A 137 -5.46 5.23 -21.48
CA VAL A 137 -4.90 5.85 -20.28
C VAL A 137 -3.80 6.89 -20.61
N PRO A 138 -2.79 6.57 -21.44
CA PRO A 138 -1.80 7.56 -21.88
C PRO A 138 -2.41 8.67 -22.73
N LYS A 139 -3.41 8.34 -23.56
CA LYS A 139 -4.01 9.31 -24.49
C LYS A 139 -4.81 10.40 -23.78
N VAL A 140 -5.63 10.02 -22.81
CA VAL A 140 -6.56 10.94 -22.13
C VAL A 140 -5.95 11.55 -20.88
N TYR A 141 -5.21 10.76 -20.09
CA TYR A 141 -4.69 11.19 -18.79
C TYR A 141 -3.19 11.52 -18.82
N ARG A 142 -2.49 11.28 -19.93
CA ARG A 142 -1.03 11.51 -20.09
C ARG A 142 -0.20 10.83 -19.00
N ARG A 143 -0.61 9.62 -18.60
CA ARG A 143 0.04 8.78 -17.62
C ARG A 143 0.12 7.36 -18.16
N ASP A 144 1.11 6.60 -17.72
CA ASP A 144 1.24 5.19 -18.11
C ASP A 144 0.21 4.29 -17.42
N ASP A 145 -0.27 4.67 -16.23
CA ASP A 145 -1.29 3.95 -15.47
C ASP A 145 -2.09 4.89 -14.55
N ILE A 146 -3.20 4.40 -14.02
CA ILE A 146 -4.12 5.16 -13.16
C ILE A 146 -4.35 4.40 -11.84
N PRO A 147 -4.18 5.05 -10.67
CA PRO A 147 -4.56 4.46 -9.39
C PRO A 147 -6.04 4.10 -9.34
N LEU A 148 -6.41 2.96 -8.77
CA LEU A 148 -7.81 2.51 -8.70
C LEU A 148 -8.75 3.53 -8.02
N LYS A 149 -8.22 4.37 -7.14
CA LYS A 149 -8.97 5.44 -6.44
C LYS A 149 -9.48 6.54 -7.37
N GLU A 150 -8.80 6.73 -8.49
CA GLU A 150 -9.15 7.76 -9.47
C GLU A 150 -10.23 7.26 -10.45
N LEU A 151 -10.67 6.00 -10.31
CA LEU A 151 -11.77 5.45 -11.09
C LEU A 151 -13.11 5.99 -10.55
N ASN A 152 -13.63 6.99 -11.25
CA ASN A 152 -14.92 7.61 -10.97
C ASN A 152 -15.84 7.54 -12.20
N LEU A 153 -17.06 8.06 -12.08
CA LEU A 153 -18.02 8.10 -13.21
C LEU A 153 -17.45 8.81 -14.43
N THR A 154 -16.65 9.86 -14.24
CA THR A 154 -15.98 10.58 -15.33
C THR A 154 -15.01 9.68 -16.08
N PHE A 155 -14.23 8.85 -15.36
CA PHE A 155 -13.37 7.86 -15.97
C PHE A 155 -14.16 6.88 -16.85
N ILE A 156 -15.26 6.33 -16.32
CA ILE A 156 -16.11 5.37 -17.01
C ILE A 156 -16.69 5.99 -18.29
N ASN A 157 -17.26 7.20 -18.18
CA ASN A 157 -17.87 7.90 -19.32
C ASN A 157 -16.83 8.24 -20.40
N ASN A 158 -15.63 8.68 -20.00
CA ASN A 158 -14.55 8.99 -20.94
C ASN A 158 -14.06 7.73 -21.66
N PHE A 159 -13.98 6.60 -20.94
CA PHE A 159 -13.57 5.34 -21.54
C PHE A 159 -14.64 4.80 -22.49
N GLU A 160 -15.92 4.87 -22.12
CA GLU A 160 -17.04 4.56 -23.02
C GLU A 160 -16.98 5.41 -24.30
N TYR A 161 -16.76 6.73 -24.16
CA TYR A 161 -16.64 7.63 -25.29
C TYR A 161 -15.48 7.24 -26.21
N PHE A 162 -14.32 6.90 -25.66
CA PHE A 162 -13.17 6.42 -26.43
C PHE A 162 -13.48 5.13 -27.20
N LEU A 163 -14.15 4.16 -26.55
CA LEU A 163 -14.54 2.91 -27.20
C LEU A 163 -15.51 3.15 -28.37
N ARG A 164 -16.45 4.09 -28.21
CA ARG A 164 -17.44 4.41 -29.24
C ARG A 164 -16.86 5.20 -30.40
N THR A 165 -16.04 6.21 -30.12
CA THR A 165 -15.57 7.15 -31.15
C THR A 165 -14.32 6.65 -31.87
N GLU A 166 -13.34 6.13 -31.13
CA GLU A 166 -12.05 5.74 -31.71
C GLU A 166 -12.00 4.27 -32.10
N LYS A 167 -12.54 3.39 -31.24
CA LYS A 167 -12.58 1.95 -31.52
C LYS A 167 -13.80 1.53 -32.32
N LYS A 168 -14.77 2.44 -32.53
CA LYS A 168 -16.02 2.21 -33.26
C LYS A 168 -16.75 0.96 -32.74
N CYS A 169 -16.61 0.66 -31.44
CA CYS A 169 -17.26 -0.48 -30.82
C CYS A 169 -18.77 -0.25 -30.78
N ARG A 170 -19.54 -1.28 -31.19
CA ARG A 170 -21.01 -1.24 -31.11
C ARG A 170 -21.45 -1.37 -29.65
N THR A 171 -22.64 -0.87 -29.33
CA THR A 171 -23.20 -0.84 -27.96
C THR A 171 -23.13 -2.19 -27.24
N ASN A 172 -23.35 -3.31 -27.95
CA ASN A 172 -23.28 -4.66 -27.38
C ASN A 172 -21.86 -5.12 -26.96
N THR A 173 -20.81 -4.35 -27.24
CA THR A 173 -19.42 -4.65 -26.86
C THR A 173 -18.94 -3.81 -25.68
N VAL A 174 -19.64 -2.73 -25.34
CA VAL A 174 -19.28 -1.79 -24.27
C VAL A 174 -19.90 -2.18 -22.92
N TRP A 175 -21.05 -2.88 -22.94
CA TRP A 175 -21.85 -3.21 -21.75
C TRP A 175 -21.80 -4.68 -21.33
N VAL A 176 -20.82 -5.47 -21.80
CA VAL A 176 -20.72 -6.92 -21.56
C VAL A 176 -19.54 -7.29 -20.69
#